data_AF-A0A8K0UHG8-F1
#
_entry.id   AF-A0A8K0UHG8-F1
#
_cell.length_a   1.000
_cell.length_b   1.000
_cell.length_c   1.000
_cell.angle_alpha   90.00
_cell.angle_beta   90.00
_cell.angle_gamma   90.00
#
_symmetry.space_group_name_H-M   'P 1'
#
loop_
_entity.id
_entity.type
_entity.pdbx_description
1 polymer ?
#
loop_
_entity_poly.entity_id
_entity_poly.type
_entity_poly.pdbx_seq_one_letter_code
_entity_poly.pdbx_strand_id
1 'polypeptide(L)'
;MLEAKLAEAGILKRLLDAIKELVTDANFECNEEGIHLQAMDNSHVALVSVKLDESGFKAFRCDRPIPLGVNLNSLTKVLKCAKDDDICILKAADDADLLSLTYEARNSDRIAEYDMKLMDIDSDKLGIPDTDYDARVTMPSSEFGRIVRDLSQLGESVRIEVSKEGVRFLTEGEAANGNILLKQTEAVGKISKGSSSKAKKEEDADDDEEGEGEEDEEDEDGEKKKKAKKDKKKVKKEADEEDVEMEAEDDDEGEFKADDDEGEEEVEEEESSSKKRKRAPAKAKKSSKKAKKSDDDDELPDGIRIEMNQHVNLTFSLKYLVNFAKSSSLSNIVQLMLSNDVPLLVSYEFGQGHIRYYLAPKIGDE
;
A
#
# COMPACT_ATOMS: atom_id res chain seq x y z
N MET A 1 -16.18 -9.95 -27.33
CA MET A 1 -14.81 -9.46 -27.57
C MET A 1 -14.41 -8.56 -26.41
N LEU A 2 -13.11 -8.44 -26.14
CA LEU A 2 -12.53 -7.42 -25.27
C LEU A 2 -11.72 -6.40 -26.08
N GLU A 3 -11.97 -5.11 -25.85
CA GLU A 3 -11.07 -4.01 -26.21
C GLU A 3 -10.99 -3.01 -25.04
N ALA A 4 -9.83 -2.88 -24.40
CA ALA A 4 -9.62 -2.02 -23.24
C ALA A 4 -8.43 -1.08 -23.47
N LYS A 5 -8.67 0.23 -23.53
CA LYS A 5 -7.68 1.27 -23.87
C LYS A 5 -7.35 2.14 -22.67
N LEU A 6 -6.21 1.88 -22.03
CA LEU A 6 -5.67 2.67 -20.93
C LEU A 6 -5.01 3.95 -21.46
N ALA A 7 -5.18 5.06 -20.76
CA ALA A 7 -4.53 6.33 -21.13
C ALA A 7 -3.01 6.32 -20.93
N GLU A 8 -2.50 5.50 -20.00
CA GLU A 8 -1.10 5.42 -19.57
C GLU A 8 -0.72 3.98 -19.19
N ALA A 9 0.24 3.39 -19.92
CA ALA A 9 0.74 2.04 -19.64
C ALA A 9 1.45 1.94 -18.27
N GLY A 10 1.95 3.06 -17.74
CA GLY A 10 2.63 3.14 -16.45
C GLY A 10 1.80 2.70 -15.24
N ILE A 11 0.46 2.66 -15.34
CA ILE A 11 -0.42 2.15 -14.27
C ILE A 11 -0.41 0.62 -14.26
N LEU A 12 -0.63 -0.02 -15.42
CA LEU A 12 -0.57 -1.47 -15.54
C LEU A 12 0.83 -2.02 -15.23
N LYS A 13 1.89 -1.30 -15.62
CA LYS A 13 3.29 -1.63 -15.27
C LYS A 13 3.50 -1.69 -13.75
N ARG A 14 3.13 -0.64 -13.01
CA ARG A 14 3.23 -0.58 -11.54
C ARG A 14 2.41 -1.67 -10.86
N LEU A 15 1.21 -1.93 -11.37
CA LEU A 15 0.31 -2.98 -10.89
C LEU A 15 0.94 -4.37 -11.00
N LEU A 16 1.50 -4.72 -12.17
CA LEU A 16 2.20 -6.01 -12.32
C LEU A 16 3.47 -6.09 -11.49
N ASP A 17 4.27 -5.01 -11.44
CA ASP A 17 5.49 -4.98 -10.62
C ASP A 17 5.21 -5.14 -9.11
N ALA A 18 3.96 -4.93 -8.66
CA ALA A 18 3.51 -5.15 -7.29
C ALA A 18 2.82 -6.51 -7.01
N ILE A 19 2.50 -7.33 -8.04
CA ILE A 19 1.86 -8.66 -7.86
C ILE A 19 2.70 -9.85 -8.34
N LYS A 20 3.60 -9.67 -9.32
CA LYS A 20 4.45 -10.72 -9.93
C LYS A 20 5.31 -11.56 -8.97
N GLU A 21 5.50 -11.10 -7.73
CA GLU A 21 6.30 -11.76 -6.68
C GLU A 21 5.45 -12.53 -5.66
N LEU A 22 4.13 -12.36 -5.70
CA LEU A 22 3.17 -13.14 -4.93
C LEU A 22 2.59 -14.27 -5.77
N VAL A 23 2.40 -14.01 -7.07
CA VAL A 23 1.70 -14.87 -8.01
C VAL A 23 2.50 -14.95 -9.31
N THR A 24 2.67 -16.15 -9.87
CA THR A 24 3.37 -16.35 -11.16
C THR A 24 2.45 -16.22 -12.36
N ASP A 25 1.22 -16.74 -12.21
CA ASP A 25 0.24 -16.96 -13.28
C ASP A 25 -1.16 -16.65 -12.72
N ALA A 26 -1.97 -15.87 -13.46
CA ALA A 26 -3.26 -15.41 -12.96
C ALA A 26 -4.27 -15.16 -14.09
N ASN A 27 -5.55 -15.25 -13.74
CA ASN A 27 -6.66 -14.83 -14.60
C ASN A 27 -6.95 -13.34 -14.43
N PHE A 28 -6.95 -12.59 -15.53
CA PHE A 28 -7.63 -11.29 -15.61
C PHE A 28 -9.06 -11.51 -16.11
N GLU A 29 -10.02 -11.46 -15.20
CA GLU A 29 -11.44 -11.56 -15.51
C GLU A 29 -11.96 -10.22 -16.01
N CYS A 30 -12.24 -10.13 -17.30
CA CYS A 30 -12.80 -8.93 -17.91
C CYS A 30 -14.32 -9.09 -17.99
N ASN A 31 -15.07 -8.06 -17.58
CA ASN A 31 -16.53 -8.01 -17.59
C ASN A 31 -17.02 -6.59 -17.93
N GLU A 32 -18.34 -6.33 -17.87
CA GLU A 32 -18.88 -4.97 -18.13
C GLU A 32 -18.46 -3.93 -17.09
N GLU A 33 -18.10 -4.32 -15.86
CA GLU A 33 -17.63 -3.40 -14.81
C GLU A 33 -16.16 -2.99 -14.98
N GLY A 34 -15.38 -3.72 -15.79
CA GLY A 34 -13.97 -3.46 -16.05
C GLY A 34 -13.11 -4.73 -16.07
N ILE A 35 -11.97 -4.69 -15.39
CA ILE A 35 -11.02 -5.82 -15.29
C ILE A 35 -10.78 -6.14 -13.82
N HIS A 36 -10.88 -7.42 -13.46
CA HIS A 36 -10.63 -7.92 -12.11
C HIS A 36 -9.54 -9.00 -12.16
N LEU A 37 -8.75 -9.13 -11.09
CA LEU A 37 -7.84 -10.25 -10.89
C LEU A 37 -7.95 -10.69 -9.44
N GLN A 38 -8.11 -11.98 -9.22
CA GLN A 38 -8.03 -12.60 -7.91
C GLN A 38 -7.08 -13.79 -7.98
N ALA A 39 -6.13 -13.87 -7.04
CA ALA A 39 -5.18 -14.98 -6.97
C ALA A 39 -4.64 -15.15 -5.54
N MET A 40 -4.27 -16.39 -5.20
CA MET A 40 -3.57 -16.72 -3.96
C MET A 40 -2.07 -16.88 -4.23
N ASP A 41 -1.24 -16.69 -3.20
CA ASP A 41 0.16 -17.08 -3.24
C ASP A 41 0.32 -18.61 -3.18
N ASN A 42 1.48 -19.13 -3.59
CA ASN A 42 1.77 -20.58 -3.59
C ASN A 42 1.65 -21.26 -2.22
N SER A 43 1.57 -20.50 -1.12
CA SER A 43 1.40 -20.99 0.26
C SER A 43 -0.07 -20.98 0.71
N HIS A 44 -0.97 -20.35 -0.05
CA HIS A 44 -2.36 -20.05 0.32
C HIS A 44 -2.52 -19.26 1.63
N VAL A 45 -1.54 -18.40 1.97
CA VAL A 45 -1.52 -17.56 3.18
C VAL A 45 -1.88 -16.10 2.85
N ALA A 46 -1.60 -15.67 1.61
CA ALA A 46 -1.95 -14.36 1.08
C ALA A 46 -2.83 -14.47 -0.16
N LEU A 47 -3.84 -13.60 -0.26
CA LEU A 47 -4.69 -13.42 -1.44
C LEU A 47 -4.56 -11.98 -1.94
N VAL A 48 -4.36 -11.80 -3.24
CA VAL A 48 -4.44 -10.50 -3.91
C VAL A 48 -5.75 -10.39 -4.68
N SER A 49 -6.40 -9.24 -4.54
CA SER A 49 -7.58 -8.84 -5.29
C SER A 49 -7.33 -7.48 -5.91
N VAL A 50 -7.46 -7.39 -7.23
CA VAL A 50 -7.30 -6.18 -8.03
C VAL A 50 -8.61 -5.89 -8.74
N LYS A 51 -9.05 -4.65 -8.71
CA LYS A 51 -10.15 -4.14 -9.54
C LYS A 51 -9.67 -2.89 -10.28
N LEU A 52 -9.88 -2.87 -11.60
CA LEU A 52 -9.78 -1.71 -12.47
C LEU A 52 -11.16 -1.46 -13.04
N ASP A 53 -11.78 -0.33 -12.69
CA ASP A 53 -13.14 0.00 -13.08
C ASP A 53 -13.20 0.55 -14.52
N GLU A 54 -14.33 0.34 -15.22
CA GLU A 54 -14.56 0.80 -16.61
C GLU A 54 -14.18 2.28 -16.81
N SER A 55 -14.53 3.14 -15.84
CA SER A 55 -14.24 4.58 -15.84
C SER A 55 -12.74 4.92 -15.86
N GLY A 56 -11.87 3.95 -15.58
CA GLY A 56 -10.42 4.05 -15.70
C GLY A 56 -9.87 4.02 -17.12
N PHE A 57 -10.67 3.59 -18.09
CA PHE A 57 -10.26 3.37 -19.46
C PHE A 57 -10.77 4.50 -20.37
N LYS A 58 -9.94 4.91 -21.34
CA LYS A 58 -10.31 5.93 -22.33
C LYS A 58 -11.35 5.40 -23.32
N ALA A 59 -11.35 4.10 -23.54
CA ALA A 59 -12.42 3.33 -24.17
C ALA A 59 -12.35 1.91 -23.60
N PHE A 60 -13.50 1.35 -23.25
CA PHE A 60 -13.62 -0.01 -22.79
C PHE A 60 -14.81 -0.67 -23.50
N ARG A 61 -14.67 -1.96 -23.79
CA ARG A 61 -15.72 -2.81 -24.32
C ARG A 61 -15.44 -4.26 -23.96
N CYS A 62 -16.40 -4.88 -23.27
CA CYS A 62 -16.38 -6.30 -22.97
C CYS A 62 -17.78 -6.86 -23.28
N ASP A 63 -17.96 -7.54 -24.42
CA ASP A 63 -19.29 -8.01 -24.83
C ASP A 63 -19.82 -9.19 -23.99
N ARG A 64 -18.92 -9.88 -23.28
CA ARG A 64 -19.15 -11.07 -22.46
C ARG A 64 -18.03 -11.20 -21.42
N PRO A 65 -18.29 -11.76 -20.24
CA PRO A 65 -17.22 -12.11 -19.30
C PRO A 65 -16.19 -13.07 -19.93
N ILE A 66 -14.92 -12.67 -19.95
CA ILE A 66 -13.81 -13.45 -20.53
C ILE A 66 -12.68 -13.51 -19.49
N PRO A 67 -12.27 -14.71 -19.01
CA PRO A 67 -11.05 -14.88 -18.23
C PRO A 67 -9.83 -14.92 -19.16
N LEU A 68 -8.81 -14.13 -18.83
CA LEU A 68 -7.54 -14.10 -19.56
C LEU A 68 -6.41 -14.62 -18.67
N GLY A 69 -6.13 -15.93 -18.76
CA GLY A 69 -5.04 -16.56 -18.02
C GLY A 69 -3.68 -16.23 -18.61
N VAL A 70 -2.81 -15.58 -17.83
CA VAL A 70 -1.51 -15.08 -18.27
C VAL A 70 -0.40 -15.33 -17.26
N ASN A 71 0.80 -15.64 -17.77
CA ASN A 71 2.02 -15.65 -17.00
C ASN A 71 2.48 -14.21 -16.72
N LEU A 72 2.35 -13.76 -15.47
CA LEU A 72 2.62 -12.37 -15.05
C LEU A 72 4.08 -11.98 -15.27
N ASN A 73 5.00 -12.93 -15.16
CA ASN A 73 6.42 -12.75 -15.46
C ASN A 73 6.70 -12.45 -16.94
N SER A 74 5.91 -13.01 -17.86
CA SER A 74 6.01 -12.76 -19.30
C SER A 74 5.30 -11.46 -19.69
N LEU A 75 4.13 -11.19 -19.11
CA LEU A 75 3.39 -9.94 -19.32
C LEU A 75 4.20 -8.72 -18.85
N THR A 76 4.90 -8.84 -17.71
CA THR A 76 5.83 -7.83 -17.19
C THR A 76 7.01 -7.56 -18.15
N LYS A 77 7.48 -8.56 -18.93
CA LYS A 77 8.54 -8.35 -19.93
C LYS A 77 8.03 -7.55 -21.12
N VAL A 78 6.83 -7.87 -21.63
CA VAL A 78 6.20 -7.14 -22.75
C VAL A 78 5.89 -5.69 -22.37
N LEU A 79 5.32 -5.46 -21.18
CA LEU A 79 5.03 -4.12 -20.68
C LEU A 79 6.28 -3.25 -20.41
N LYS A 80 7.46 -3.86 -20.26
CA LYS A 80 8.74 -3.13 -20.19
C LYS A 80 9.23 -2.59 -21.54
N CYS A 81 8.63 -3.01 -22.66
CA CYS A 81 8.92 -2.46 -24.00
C CYS A 81 8.16 -1.15 -24.31
N ALA A 82 7.19 -0.78 -23.46
CA ALA A 82 6.45 0.47 -23.51
C ALA A 82 6.98 1.48 -22.48
N LYS A 83 6.87 2.78 -22.79
CA LYS A 83 7.06 3.85 -21.81
C LYS A 83 5.86 3.97 -20.89
N ASP A 84 5.99 4.75 -19.82
CA ASP A 84 4.90 4.94 -18.86
C ASP A 84 3.82 5.89 -19.41
N ASP A 85 4.19 6.83 -20.29
CA ASP A 85 3.30 7.76 -20.99
C ASP A 85 2.67 7.20 -22.28
N ASP A 86 3.12 6.03 -22.76
CA ASP A 86 2.53 5.37 -23.93
C ASP A 86 1.09 4.91 -23.60
N ILE A 87 0.19 4.99 -24.59
CA ILE A 87 -1.19 4.52 -24.48
C ILE A 87 -1.20 3.00 -24.71
N CYS A 88 -1.83 2.23 -23.83
CA CYS A 88 -1.91 0.77 -23.94
C CYS A 88 -3.32 0.32 -24.36
N ILE A 89 -3.41 -0.61 -25.31
CA ILE A 89 -4.65 -1.24 -25.76
C ILE A 89 -4.52 -2.75 -25.59
N LEU A 90 -5.42 -3.34 -24.82
CA LEU A 90 -5.57 -4.78 -24.64
C LEU A 90 -6.69 -5.27 -25.56
N LYS A 91 -6.44 -6.31 -26.36
CA LYS A 91 -7.44 -6.90 -27.26
C LYS A 91 -7.46 -8.42 -27.16
N ALA A 92 -8.65 -8.98 -26.98
CA ALA A 92 -8.88 -10.43 -27.01
C ALA A 92 -10.21 -10.76 -27.71
N ALA A 93 -10.24 -11.89 -28.42
CA ALA A 93 -11.46 -12.46 -28.98
C ALA A 93 -12.34 -13.08 -27.88
N ASP A 94 -13.54 -13.54 -28.23
CA ASP A 94 -14.41 -14.29 -27.30
C ASP A 94 -13.94 -15.75 -27.05
N ASP A 95 -13.06 -16.25 -27.93
CA ASP A 95 -12.43 -17.57 -27.88
C ASP A 95 -10.96 -17.35 -28.26
N ALA A 96 -10.12 -17.04 -27.27
CA ALA A 96 -8.84 -16.38 -27.47
C ALA A 96 -7.65 -17.23 -27.00
N ASP A 97 -6.93 -17.82 -27.97
CA ASP A 97 -5.57 -18.34 -27.76
C ASP A 97 -4.54 -17.22 -27.48
N LEU A 98 -4.86 -15.98 -27.87
CA LEU A 98 -3.95 -14.84 -27.94
C LEU A 98 -4.57 -13.57 -27.33
N LEU A 99 -3.80 -12.92 -26.45
CA LEU A 99 -3.99 -11.55 -26.01
C LEU A 99 -3.04 -10.65 -26.80
N SER A 100 -3.58 -9.69 -27.55
CA SER A 100 -2.77 -8.70 -28.27
C SER A 100 -2.64 -7.42 -27.44
N LEU A 101 -1.42 -6.91 -27.32
CA LEU A 101 -1.08 -5.67 -26.63
C LEU A 101 -0.53 -4.65 -27.63
N THR A 102 -1.32 -3.63 -27.94
CA THR A 102 -0.89 -2.50 -28.79
C THR A 102 -0.46 -1.32 -27.91
N TYR A 103 0.71 -0.76 -28.16
CA TYR A 103 1.20 0.47 -27.53
C TYR A 103 1.30 1.59 -28.56
N GLU A 104 0.59 2.70 -28.33
CA GLU A 104 0.64 3.93 -29.14
C GLU A 104 1.46 4.99 -28.37
N ALA A 105 2.59 5.43 -28.91
CA ALA A 105 3.41 6.44 -28.24
C ALA A 105 2.82 7.86 -28.38
N ARG A 106 2.65 8.59 -27.27
CA ARG A 106 2.04 9.95 -27.29
C ARG A 106 2.83 10.98 -28.11
N ASN A 107 4.15 10.81 -28.20
CA ASN A 107 5.09 11.83 -28.70
C ASN A 107 5.78 11.43 -30.03
N SER A 108 5.35 10.34 -30.67
CA SER A 108 5.95 9.82 -31.92
C SER A 108 4.98 8.85 -32.59
N ASP A 109 4.99 8.77 -33.92
CA ASP A 109 4.16 7.83 -34.71
C ASP A 109 4.68 6.37 -34.63
N ARG A 110 5.00 5.92 -33.40
CA ARG A 110 5.43 4.55 -33.08
C ARG A 110 4.23 3.82 -32.49
N ILE A 111 3.75 2.85 -33.25
CA ILE A 111 2.87 1.80 -32.75
C ILE A 111 3.73 0.53 -32.58
N ALA A 112 3.58 -0.16 -31.45
CA ALA A 112 4.23 -1.44 -31.18
C ALA A 112 3.19 -2.46 -30.74
N GLU A 113 3.13 -3.61 -31.42
CA GLU A 113 2.12 -4.65 -31.24
C GLU A 113 2.81 -5.94 -30.77
N TYR A 114 2.24 -6.57 -29.74
CA TYR A 114 2.81 -7.74 -29.09
C TYR A 114 1.71 -8.76 -28.77
N ASP A 115 1.72 -9.90 -29.47
CA ASP A 115 0.80 -11.00 -29.19
C ASP A 115 1.40 -11.94 -28.15
N MET A 116 0.63 -12.22 -27.09
CA MET A 116 0.95 -13.18 -26.05
C MET A 116 -0.01 -14.35 -26.09
N LYS A 117 0.51 -15.57 -25.91
CA LYS A 117 -0.34 -16.74 -25.68
C LYS A 117 -1.01 -16.66 -24.31
N LEU A 118 -2.30 -16.91 -24.32
CA LEU A 118 -3.09 -17.15 -23.12
C LEU A 118 -2.91 -18.61 -22.66
N MET A 119 -3.35 -18.89 -21.44
CA MET A 119 -3.27 -20.21 -20.82
C MET A 119 -4.58 -20.51 -20.10
N ASP A 120 -5.04 -21.75 -20.16
CA ASP A 120 -6.14 -22.22 -19.33
C ASP A 120 -5.67 -22.30 -17.87
N ILE A 121 -6.20 -21.40 -17.03
CA ILE A 121 -6.01 -21.38 -15.58
C ILE A 121 -7.38 -21.49 -14.94
N ASP A 122 -7.57 -22.40 -13.98
CA ASP A 122 -8.85 -22.57 -13.30
C ASP A 122 -9.28 -21.30 -12.54
N SER A 123 -10.54 -20.90 -12.72
CA SER A 123 -11.15 -19.71 -12.10
C SER A 123 -11.77 -20.07 -10.74
N ASP A 124 -10.92 -20.46 -9.78
CA ASP A 124 -11.31 -20.71 -8.39
C ASP A 124 -11.57 -19.39 -7.64
N LYS A 125 -12.75 -18.81 -7.88
CA LYS A 125 -13.18 -17.55 -7.25
C LYS A 125 -13.43 -17.75 -5.76
N LEU A 126 -12.58 -17.15 -4.92
CA LEU A 126 -12.86 -17.05 -3.49
C LEU A 126 -13.85 -15.93 -3.24
N GLY A 127 -15.06 -16.29 -2.78
CA GLY A 127 -16.01 -15.31 -2.28
C GLY A 127 -15.45 -14.62 -1.03
N ILE A 128 -14.99 -13.38 -1.18
CA ILE A 128 -14.56 -12.54 -0.06
C ILE A 128 -15.83 -12.08 0.68
N PRO A 129 -16.03 -12.44 1.95
CA PRO A 129 -17.20 -11.98 2.69
C PRO A 129 -17.07 -10.51 3.08
N ASP A 130 -18.17 -9.75 2.99
CA ASP A 130 -18.26 -8.43 3.60
C ASP A 130 -18.03 -8.57 5.11
N THR A 131 -16.92 -8.02 5.60
CA THR A 131 -16.38 -8.26 6.94
C THR A 131 -16.24 -6.93 7.66
N ASP A 132 -16.86 -6.81 8.84
CA ASP A 132 -16.64 -5.66 9.73
C ASP A 132 -15.26 -5.75 10.38
N TYR A 133 -14.49 -4.66 10.34
CA TYR A 133 -13.15 -4.57 10.92
C TYR A 133 -13.15 -3.74 12.20
N ASP A 134 -12.52 -4.25 13.25
CA ASP A 134 -12.40 -3.60 14.57
C ASP A 134 -11.48 -2.38 14.54
N ALA A 135 -10.48 -2.39 13.66
CA ALA A 135 -9.48 -1.33 13.54
C ALA A 135 -9.20 -1.01 12.07
N ARG A 136 -9.24 0.29 11.74
CA ARG A 136 -8.94 0.84 10.41
C ARG A 136 -7.92 1.96 10.55
N VAL A 137 -6.73 1.72 10.03
CA VAL A 137 -5.57 2.63 10.11
C VAL A 137 -5.24 3.11 8.71
N THR A 138 -5.22 4.42 8.50
CA THR A 138 -4.84 5.05 7.22
C THR A 138 -3.58 5.89 7.43
N MET A 139 -2.55 5.68 6.60
CA MET A 139 -1.24 6.32 6.72
C MET A 139 -0.57 6.50 5.35
N PRO A 140 0.49 7.33 5.22
CA PRO A 140 1.30 7.40 4.01
C PRO A 140 1.89 6.03 3.64
N SER A 141 1.75 5.63 2.37
CA SER A 141 2.23 4.34 1.86
C SER A 141 3.77 4.24 1.86
N SER A 142 4.44 5.37 1.73
CA SER A 142 5.90 5.54 1.84
C SER A 142 6.42 5.20 3.23
N GLU A 143 5.73 5.63 4.29
CA GLU A 143 6.13 5.37 5.69
C GLU A 143 5.81 3.92 6.09
N PHE A 144 4.63 3.39 5.74
CA PHE A 144 4.36 1.96 5.89
C PHE A 144 5.41 1.11 5.17
N GLY A 145 5.69 1.45 3.91
CA GLY A 145 6.67 0.76 3.07
C GLY A 145 8.11 0.92 3.56
N ARG A 146 8.40 1.90 4.41
CA ARG A 146 9.65 2.01 5.16
C ARG A 146 9.64 1.09 6.38
N ILE A 147 8.63 1.22 7.25
CA ILE A 147 8.50 0.46 8.49
C ILE A 147 8.65 -1.04 8.25
N VAL A 148 7.97 -1.61 7.24
CA VAL A 148 8.06 -3.05 6.95
C VAL A 148 9.43 -3.47 6.43
N ARG A 149 10.16 -2.60 5.73
CA ARG A 149 11.54 -2.86 5.29
C ARG A 149 12.52 -2.78 6.45
N ASP A 150 12.45 -1.70 7.24
CA ASP A 150 13.34 -1.46 8.37
C ASP A 150 13.16 -2.57 9.43
N LEU A 151 11.94 -3.05 9.69
CA LEU A 151 11.66 -4.19 10.57
C LEU A 151 12.07 -5.55 9.96
N SER A 152 11.98 -5.74 8.63
CA SER A 152 12.38 -7.00 7.97
C SER A 152 13.89 -7.29 8.03
N GLN A 153 14.71 -6.30 8.42
CA GLN A 153 16.14 -6.48 8.71
C GLN A 153 16.38 -7.00 10.14
N LEU A 154 15.39 -6.92 11.03
CA LEU A 154 15.49 -7.32 12.44
C LEU A 154 14.91 -8.71 12.69
N GLY A 155 13.83 -9.07 11.99
CA GLY A 155 13.19 -10.39 12.13
C GLY A 155 12.13 -10.66 11.07
N GLU A 156 11.61 -11.90 11.03
CA GLU A 156 10.67 -12.36 10.00
C GLU A 156 9.20 -11.97 10.25
N SER A 157 8.87 -11.51 11.46
CA SER A 157 7.50 -11.32 11.92
C SER A 157 7.31 -9.95 12.55
N VAL A 158 6.11 -9.38 12.40
CA VAL A 158 5.71 -8.14 13.08
C VAL A 158 4.39 -8.33 13.79
N ARG A 159 4.36 -7.99 15.08
CA ARG A 159 3.14 -7.84 15.88
C ARG A 159 2.62 -6.43 15.67
N ILE A 160 1.42 -6.32 15.10
CA ILE A 160 0.72 -5.05 14.87
C ILE A 160 -0.35 -4.91 15.97
N GLU A 161 -0.15 -3.93 16.84
CA GLU A 161 -1.07 -3.57 17.92
C GLU A 161 -1.76 -2.24 17.58
N VAL A 162 -3.10 -2.21 17.58
CA VAL A 162 -3.88 -0.96 17.44
C VAL A 162 -4.51 -0.61 18.78
N SER A 163 -4.21 0.60 19.27
CA SER A 163 -4.60 1.08 20.60
C SER A 163 -5.01 2.55 20.57
N LYS A 164 -5.55 3.05 21.69
CA LYS A 164 -5.84 4.49 21.89
C LYS A 164 -4.57 5.37 21.94
N GLU A 165 -3.37 4.79 22.05
CA GLU A 165 -2.11 5.55 21.97
C GLU A 165 -1.62 5.75 20.54
N GLY A 166 -2.11 4.93 19.60
CA GLY A 166 -1.56 4.80 18.25
C GLY A 166 -1.56 3.35 17.74
N VAL A 167 -1.04 3.16 16.53
CA VAL A 167 -0.67 1.84 16.00
C VAL A 167 0.81 1.58 16.29
N ARG A 168 1.11 0.40 16.82
CA ARG A 168 2.46 -0.02 17.21
C ARG A 168 2.87 -1.25 16.42
N PHE A 169 4.04 -1.19 15.80
CA PHE A 169 4.68 -2.30 15.09
C PHE A 169 5.85 -2.79 15.95
N LEU A 170 5.78 -4.03 16.43
CA LEU A 170 6.85 -4.66 17.20
C LEU A 170 7.42 -5.86 16.45
N THR A 171 8.74 -5.99 16.40
CA THR A 171 9.43 -7.16 15.85
C THR A 171 10.42 -7.65 16.88
N GLU A 172 10.33 -8.93 17.22
CA GLU A 172 11.30 -9.63 18.05
C GLU A 172 12.29 -10.35 17.11
N GLY A 173 13.58 -10.24 17.37
CA GLY A 173 14.65 -10.63 16.45
C GLY A 173 15.92 -11.06 17.17
N GLU A 174 16.73 -11.91 16.52
CA GLU A 174 17.91 -12.53 17.14
C GLU A 174 18.99 -11.48 17.51
N ALA A 175 19.24 -10.52 16.62
CA ALA A 175 20.26 -9.48 16.83
C ALA A 175 19.72 -8.23 17.55
N ALA A 176 18.46 -7.86 17.31
CA ALA A 176 17.82 -6.69 17.90
C ALA A 176 16.28 -6.74 17.78
N ASN A 177 15.60 -6.05 18.71
CA ASN A 177 14.15 -5.92 18.72
C ASN A 177 13.72 -4.52 18.20
N GLY A 178 12.73 -4.48 17.31
CA GLY A 178 12.13 -3.26 16.79
C GLY A 178 10.83 -2.90 17.50
N ASN A 179 10.60 -1.61 17.75
CA ASN A 179 9.33 -1.08 18.27
C ASN A 179 9.08 0.32 17.70
N ILE A 180 8.07 0.46 16.84
CA ILE A 180 7.71 1.70 16.17
C ILE A 180 6.26 2.04 16.52
N LEU A 181 6.05 3.15 17.23
CA LEU A 181 4.72 3.66 17.61
C LEU A 181 4.36 4.87 16.75
N LEU A 182 3.35 4.71 15.89
CA LEU A 182 2.75 5.80 15.12
C LEU A 182 1.51 6.32 15.84
N LYS A 183 1.53 7.60 16.22
CA LYS A 183 0.39 8.27 16.88
C LYS A 183 -0.57 8.84 15.83
N GLN A 184 -1.84 8.95 16.19
CA GLN A 184 -2.84 9.62 15.38
C GLN A 184 -2.49 11.11 15.23
N THR A 185 -2.49 11.62 14.00
CA THR A 185 -2.25 13.03 13.71
C THR A 185 -3.58 13.78 13.76
N GLU A 186 -3.76 14.67 14.74
CA GLU A 186 -4.90 15.59 14.76
C GLU A 186 -4.73 16.69 13.70
N ALA A 187 -5.01 16.35 12.44
CA ALA A 187 -5.24 17.34 11.40
C ALA A 187 -6.49 18.17 11.78
N VAL A 188 -6.34 19.48 11.97
CA VAL A 188 -7.40 20.37 12.48
C VAL A 188 -8.41 20.69 11.38
N GLY A 189 -9.21 19.70 10.98
CA GLY A 189 -10.29 19.79 10.00
C GLY A 189 -11.66 19.60 10.67
N LYS A 190 -12.39 20.69 10.91
CA LYS A 190 -13.75 20.60 11.48
C LYS A 190 -14.72 19.94 10.48
N ILE A 191 -15.46 18.96 10.99
CA ILE A 191 -16.51 18.24 10.26
C ILE A 191 -17.52 19.22 9.63
N SER A 192 -17.51 19.33 8.30
CA SER A 192 -18.54 19.98 7.51
C SER A 192 -19.76 19.06 7.40
N LYS A 193 -20.63 19.04 8.43
CA LYS A 193 -21.92 18.34 8.37
C LYS A 193 -22.85 18.99 7.34
N GLY A 194 -22.74 18.55 6.10
CA GLY A 194 -23.70 18.71 5.01
C GLY A 194 -23.83 17.36 4.29
N SER A 195 -25.03 16.80 4.05
CA SER A 195 -26.37 17.36 4.21
C SER A 195 -27.32 16.36 4.87
N SER A 196 -28.14 16.84 5.81
CA SER A 196 -29.37 16.15 6.19
C SER A 196 -30.48 16.57 5.22
N SER A 197 -30.99 15.61 4.45
CA SER A 197 -32.11 15.80 3.53
C SER A 197 -33.38 16.14 4.32
N LYS A 198 -33.75 17.43 4.34
CA LYS A 198 -34.94 17.92 5.04
C LYS A 198 -36.22 17.55 4.27
N ALA A 199 -36.61 16.28 4.36
CA ALA A 199 -37.94 15.84 3.95
C ALA A 199 -39.00 16.55 4.81
N LYS A 200 -39.97 17.18 4.15
CA LYS A 200 -41.22 17.57 4.80
C LYS A 200 -41.90 16.32 5.36
N LYS A 201 -42.44 16.42 6.57
CA LYS A 201 -43.72 15.79 6.91
C LYS A 201 -44.62 16.89 7.46
N GLU A 202 -45.89 16.83 7.13
CA GLU A 202 -46.87 17.83 7.51
C GLU A 202 -47.55 17.43 8.83
N GLU A 203 -47.89 18.43 9.63
CA GLU A 203 -48.65 18.27 10.88
C GLU A 203 -50.13 18.41 10.53
N ASP A 204 -50.85 17.28 10.48
CA ASP A 204 -52.29 17.26 10.72
C ASP A 204 -52.51 17.02 12.23
N ALA A 205 -53.56 17.63 12.76
CA ALA A 205 -53.99 17.50 14.16
C ALA A 205 -55.18 16.53 14.28
N ASP A 206 -55.87 16.56 15.43
CA ASP A 206 -57.04 15.75 15.81
C ASP A 206 -56.68 14.27 16.11
N ASP A 207 -57.22 13.60 17.13
CA ASP A 207 -57.81 14.02 18.42
C ASP A 207 -57.81 12.80 19.38
N ASP A 208 -58.37 12.92 20.59
CA ASP A 208 -58.81 11.82 21.49
C ASP A 208 -57.73 10.86 22.08
N GLU A 209 -57.96 10.16 23.20
CA GLU A 209 -58.49 10.56 24.51
C GLU A 209 -58.02 9.51 25.57
N GLU A 210 -57.97 9.89 26.85
CA GLU A 210 -57.92 9.09 28.11
C GLU A 210 -57.03 7.82 28.29
N GLY A 211 -56.44 7.68 29.50
CA GLY A 211 -55.73 6.46 29.94
C GLY A 211 -54.91 6.65 31.23
N GLU A 212 -55.47 6.24 32.38
CA GLU A 212 -54.98 6.55 33.74
C GLU A 212 -53.98 5.52 34.33
N GLY A 213 -53.30 5.89 35.44
CA GLY A 213 -52.27 5.11 36.18
C GLY A 213 -50.94 5.90 36.32
N GLU A 214 -50.47 6.41 37.47
CA GLU A 214 -50.63 6.03 38.89
C GLU A 214 -50.06 4.62 39.19
N GLU A 215 -49.14 4.38 40.14
CA GLU A 215 -48.58 5.16 41.28
C GLU A 215 -47.02 5.03 41.42
N ASP A 216 -46.47 5.62 42.49
CA ASP A 216 -45.06 5.78 42.94
C ASP A 216 -44.39 4.44 43.44
N GLU A 217 -43.28 4.32 44.20
CA GLU A 217 -42.57 5.16 45.21
C GLU A 217 -41.10 4.66 45.47
N GLU A 218 -40.26 5.55 46.06
CA GLU A 218 -39.17 5.42 47.09
C GLU A 218 -38.52 4.04 47.51
N ASP A 219 -37.29 3.91 48.08
CA ASP A 219 -36.04 4.72 48.23
C ASP A 219 -34.85 3.88 48.86
N GLU A 220 -33.71 4.53 49.20
CA GLU A 220 -32.63 4.27 50.21
C GLU A 220 -31.55 3.14 50.13
N ASP A 221 -30.27 3.61 50.01
CA ASP A 221 -29.03 3.38 50.84
C ASP A 221 -28.42 1.97 51.17
N GLY A 222 -27.11 1.92 51.51
CA GLY A 222 -26.39 0.66 51.85
C GLY A 222 -24.85 0.67 52.11
N GLU A 223 -24.28 1.62 52.86
CA GLU A 223 -22.81 1.76 53.11
C GLU A 223 -22.09 0.60 53.89
N LYS A 224 -20.89 0.11 53.46
CA LYS A 224 -19.60 0.00 54.28
C LYS A 224 -18.39 -0.83 53.76
N LYS A 225 -17.26 -0.13 53.52
CA LYS A 225 -15.85 -0.32 54.00
C LYS A 225 -15.30 -1.68 54.53
N LYS A 226 -14.06 -2.05 54.13
CA LYS A 226 -12.90 -2.32 55.05
C LYS A 226 -11.50 -2.33 54.38
N LYS A 227 -10.41 -2.46 55.17
CA LYS A 227 -9.00 -2.18 54.78
C LYS A 227 -7.98 -3.27 55.20
N ALA A 228 -6.98 -3.46 54.33
CA ALA A 228 -5.64 -4.08 54.50
C ALA A 228 -4.69 -3.42 53.46
N LYS A 229 -3.37 -3.17 53.58
CA LYS A 229 -2.29 -3.36 54.58
C LYS A 229 -1.87 -4.79 54.95
N LYS A 230 -0.57 -5.13 55.04
CA LYS A 230 0.72 -4.46 54.69
C LYS A 230 1.85 -5.49 54.87
N ASP A 231 2.84 -5.59 53.99
CA ASP A 231 4.25 -5.68 54.44
C ASP A 231 5.33 -5.39 53.38
N LYS A 232 6.58 -5.21 53.83
CA LYS A 232 7.79 -4.99 53.03
C LYS A 232 8.84 -6.08 53.33
N LYS A 233 9.63 -6.48 52.33
CA LYS A 233 10.97 -7.05 52.59
C LYS A 233 12.01 -6.41 51.66
N LYS A 234 13.07 -5.87 52.25
CA LYS A 234 14.32 -5.53 51.54
C LYS A 234 15.26 -6.74 51.60
N VAL A 235 16.00 -6.97 50.53
CA VAL A 235 17.37 -7.52 50.56
C VAL A 235 18.25 -6.53 49.76
N LYS A 236 19.57 -6.58 49.93
CA LYS A 236 20.51 -5.55 49.47
C LYS A 236 21.90 -6.17 49.27
N LYS A 237 22.67 -5.67 48.29
CA LYS A 237 24.10 -6.00 48.05
C LYS A 237 24.24 -7.46 47.50
N GLU A 238 25.28 -7.87 46.77
CA GLU A 238 26.59 -7.28 46.38
C GLU A 238 26.72 -7.40 44.83
N ALA A 239 27.46 -6.60 44.04
CA ALA A 239 28.73 -5.88 44.23
C ALA A 239 29.97 -6.79 44.23
N ASP A 240 30.49 -7.08 43.04
CA ASP A 240 31.83 -7.62 42.77
C ASP A 240 32.42 -6.91 41.53
N GLU A 241 33.75 -6.83 41.47
CA GLU A 241 34.54 -6.12 40.46
C GLU A 241 35.66 -7.05 39.97
N GLU A 242 35.74 -7.34 38.67
CA GLU A 242 36.95 -7.91 38.06
C GLU A 242 37.26 -7.20 36.72
N ASP A 243 38.33 -6.41 36.73
CA ASP A 243 38.98 -5.91 35.53
C ASP A 243 39.78 -7.04 34.86
N VAL A 244 39.71 -7.14 33.53
CA VAL A 244 40.69 -7.88 32.73
C VAL A 244 41.08 -7.04 31.52
N GLU A 245 42.23 -6.37 31.63
CA GLU A 245 42.98 -5.92 30.45
C GLU A 245 43.63 -7.13 29.76
N MET A 246 43.66 -7.14 28.44
CA MET A 246 44.71 -7.82 27.68
C MET A 246 44.98 -7.08 26.37
N GLU A 247 46.25 -7.13 25.94
CA GLU A 247 46.81 -6.24 24.91
C GLU A 247 46.59 -6.76 23.49
N ALA A 248 47.06 -5.97 22.51
CA ALA A 248 46.99 -6.27 21.09
C ALA A 248 48.01 -7.33 20.64
N GLU A 249 47.72 -7.97 19.50
CA GLU A 249 48.73 -8.35 18.52
C GLU A 249 48.28 -7.83 17.15
N ASP A 250 49.13 -7.03 16.48
CA ASP A 250 49.09 -6.76 15.05
C ASP A 250 49.96 -7.82 14.36
N ASP A 251 49.50 -8.41 13.25
CA ASP A 251 50.28 -9.10 12.20
C ASP A 251 49.32 -9.66 11.12
N ASP A 252 49.68 -9.86 9.85
CA ASP A 252 50.50 -9.05 8.93
C ASP A 252 50.18 -9.49 7.47
N GLU A 253 50.72 -8.75 6.49
CA GLU A 253 51.05 -9.13 5.11
C GLU A 253 49.95 -9.64 4.14
N GLY A 254 50.03 -9.14 2.90
CA GLY A 254 49.08 -9.47 1.84
C GLY A 254 49.33 -8.72 0.52
N GLU A 255 50.59 -8.50 0.12
CA GLU A 255 50.88 -7.94 -1.22
C GLU A 255 50.33 -8.87 -2.32
N PHE A 256 49.59 -8.30 -3.27
CA PHE A 256 49.63 -8.77 -4.65
C PHE A 256 49.81 -7.59 -5.61
N LYS A 257 50.49 -7.85 -6.72
CA LYS A 257 51.20 -6.84 -7.53
C LYS A 257 51.18 -7.31 -8.99
N ALA A 258 51.17 -6.36 -9.94
CA ALA A 258 51.41 -6.59 -11.37
C ALA A 258 50.36 -7.45 -12.13
N ASP A 259 50.22 -7.36 -13.46
CA ASP A 259 50.53 -6.32 -14.46
C ASP A 259 49.72 -6.64 -15.75
N ASP A 260 49.71 -5.72 -16.74
CA ASP A 260 49.36 -5.92 -18.16
C ASP A 260 47.92 -6.43 -18.52
N ASP A 261 47.28 -6.02 -19.63
CA ASP A 261 47.78 -6.06 -21.02
C ASP A 261 47.15 -4.98 -21.93
N GLU A 262 47.63 -4.90 -23.17
CA GLU A 262 47.48 -3.80 -24.14
C GLU A 262 46.12 -3.73 -24.89
N GLY A 263 45.89 -2.61 -25.60
CA GLY A 263 44.62 -2.35 -26.30
C GLY A 263 44.60 -1.06 -27.15
N GLU A 264 45.62 -0.84 -27.97
CA GLU A 264 45.67 0.21 -29.02
C GLU A 264 44.63 -0.10 -30.14
N GLU A 265 44.23 0.79 -31.05
CA GLU A 265 44.95 1.88 -31.74
C GLU A 265 43.99 3.00 -32.25
N GLU A 266 44.53 4.07 -32.89
CA GLU A 266 43.84 5.28 -33.39
C GLU A 266 43.01 5.03 -34.71
N VAL A 267 42.36 5.96 -35.45
CA VAL A 267 42.50 7.40 -35.83
C VAL A 267 41.04 7.93 -36.09
N GLU A 268 40.63 9.22 -36.10
CA GLU A 268 41.18 10.43 -36.73
C GLU A 268 40.75 11.77 -36.05
N GLU A 269 41.53 12.80 -36.36
CA GLU A 269 41.49 14.24 -36.10
C GLU A 269 40.27 14.94 -36.78
N GLU A 270 39.81 16.19 -36.55
CA GLU A 270 40.07 17.34 -35.63
C GLU A 270 38.69 18.10 -35.50
N GLU A 271 38.43 19.40 -35.27
CA GLU A 271 39.22 20.65 -35.24
C GLU A 271 39.03 21.48 -33.95
N SER A 272 40.14 22.10 -33.54
CA SER A 272 40.31 23.45 -33.00
C SER A 272 39.16 24.48 -33.22
N SER A 273 39.03 25.58 -32.45
CA SER A 273 39.74 25.98 -31.22
C SER A 273 39.03 27.06 -30.38
N SER A 274 39.08 26.86 -29.06
CA SER A 274 39.43 27.83 -27.99
C SER A 274 38.82 29.27 -27.86
N LYS A 275 38.42 29.57 -26.60
CA LYS A 275 38.63 30.83 -25.82
C LYS A 275 37.57 31.96 -25.72
N LYS A 276 37.40 32.37 -24.44
CA LYS A 276 37.17 33.72 -23.86
C LYS A 276 35.74 34.30 -23.68
N ARG A 277 35.27 34.19 -22.43
CA ARG A 277 34.88 35.29 -21.51
C ARG A 277 34.14 36.53 -22.07
N LYS A 278 32.97 36.83 -21.50
CA LYS A 278 32.60 38.21 -21.07
C LYS A 278 31.61 38.20 -19.89
N ARG A 279 31.48 39.34 -19.20
CA ARG A 279 30.74 39.53 -17.93
C ARG A 279 29.35 40.14 -18.17
N ALA A 280 28.41 39.89 -17.27
CA ALA A 280 27.09 40.51 -17.25
C ALA A 280 27.12 41.97 -16.74
N PRO A 281 26.11 42.80 -17.09
CA PRO A 281 25.60 43.90 -16.29
C PRO A 281 24.36 43.47 -15.47
N ALA A 282 23.87 44.31 -14.54
CA ALA A 282 22.84 43.92 -13.58
C ALA A 282 21.71 44.95 -13.39
N LYS A 283 20.53 44.44 -12.98
CA LYS A 283 19.36 45.10 -12.36
C LYS A 283 18.57 46.13 -13.19
N ALA A 284 17.29 45.80 -13.39
CA ALA A 284 16.18 46.74 -13.30
C ALA A 284 14.97 46.06 -12.62
N LYS A 285 14.32 46.71 -11.65
CA LYS A 285 13.05 46.25 -11.04
C LYS A 285 11.87 46.98 -11.69
N LYS A 286 10.83 46.26 -12.09
CA LYS A 286 9.44 46.74 -12.04
C LYS A 286 8.44 45.57 -12.04
N SER A 287 7.20 45.84 -11.65
CA SER A 287 6.24 44.87 -11.15
C SER A 287 4.88 44.91 -11.85
N SER A 288 4.28 43.75 -12.14
CA SER A 288 2.83 43.63 -12.33
C SER A 288 2.30 42.18 -12.35
N LYS A 289 1.27 41.93 -11.53
CA LYS A 289 0.14 40.98 -11.73
C LYS A 289 0.42 39.54 -12.21
N LYS A 290 0.58 38.65 -11.21
CA LYS A 290 -0.31 37.50 -10.94
C LYS A 290 -1.22 37.04 -12.11
N ALA A 291 -0.80 36.02 -12.84
CA ALA A 291 -1.71 35.08 -13.49
C ALA A 291 -1.96 33.91 -12.52
N LYS A 292 -3.22 33.57 -12.24
CA LYS A 292 -3.56 32.45 -11.35
C LYS A 292 -3.52 31.16 -12.17
N LYS A 293 -2.42 30.39 -12.06
CA LYS A 293 -2.47 28.96 -12.42
C LYS A 293 -3.29 28.24 -11.35
N SER A 294 -4.00 27.19 -11.73
CA SER A 294 -4.71 26.31 -10.80
C SER A 294 -3.70 25.32 -10.23
N ASP A 295 -3.29 25.56 -9.00
CA ASP A 295 -2.73 24.51 -8.16
C ASP A 295 -3.93 23.72 -7.63
N ASP A 296 -4.24 22.60 -8.29
CA ASP A 296 -4.83 21.44 -7.63
C ASP A 296 -3.65 20.68 -7.00
N ASP A 297 -3.10 21.26 -5.93
CA ASP A 297 -2.32 20.50 -4.95
C ASP A 297 -3.33 19.60 -4.23
N ASP A 298 -3.31 18.30 -4.54
CA ASP A 298 -3.99 17.29 -3.72
C ASP A 298 -3.45 17.39 -2.30
N GLU A 299 -4.24 17.97 -1.38
CA GLU A 299 -3.90 18.14 0.04
C GLU A 299 -4.00 16.77 0.74
N LEU A 300 -3.07 15.89 0.37
CA LEU A 300 -2.88 14.56 0.95
C LEU A 300 -2.77 14.71 2.47
N PRO A 301 -3.56 13.97 3.26
CA PRO A 301 -3.40 13.95 4.71
C PRO A 301 -2.05 13.31 5.06
N ASP A 302 -1.03 14.13 5.25
CA ASP A 302 0.34 13.78 5.67
C ASP A 302 0.37 13.42 7.18
N GLY A 303 -0.59 12.57 7.57
CA GLY A 303 -0.99 12.36 8.95
C GLY A 303 -1.82 11.10 9.10
N ILE A 304 -1.67 10.45 10.25
CA ILE A 304 -2.13 9.08 10.45
C ILE A 304 -3.52 9.12 11.09
N ARG A 305 -4.51 8.52 10.42
CA ARG A 305 -5.89 8.41 10.91
C ARG A 305 -6.12 7.01 11.44
N ILE A 306 -6.61 6.92 12.68
CA ILE A 306 -6.95 5.66 13.35
C ILE A 306 -8.43 5.71 13.71
N GLU A 307 -9.16 4.69 13.27
CA GLU A 307 -10.54 4.39 13.66
C GLU A 307 -10.49 3.02 14.35
N MET A 308 -10.99 2.93 15.58
CA MET A 308 -10.80 1.74 16.42
C MET A 308 -12.03 1.52 17.32
N ASN A 309 -12.73 0.42 17.06
CA ASN A 309 -13.85 -0.09 17.85
C ASN A 309 -13.33 -0.96 19.02
N GLN A 310 -12.42 -1.88 18.72
CA GLN A 310 -11.78 -2.77 19.71
C GLN A 310 -10.25 -2.74 19.60
N HIS A 311 -9.55 -3.16 20.65
CA HIS A 311 -8.10 -3.38 20.60
C HIS A 311 -7.81 -4.63 19.75
N VAL A 312 -6.83 -4.50 18.85
CA VAL A 312 -6.41 -5.57 17.95
C VAL A 312 -4.92 -5.78 18.11
N ASN A 313 -4.49 -7.04 18.24
CA ASN A 313 -3.09 -7.40 18.47
C ASN A 313 -2.76 -8.70 17.73
N LEU A 314 -2.25 -8.58 16.50
CA LEU A 314 -2.04 -9.70 15.59
C LEU A 314 -0.61 -9.75 15.07
N THR A 315 -0.09 -10.95 14.84
CA THR A 315 1.26 -11.15 14.30
C THR A 315 1.19 -11.55 12.83
N PHE A 316 2.04 -10.96 11.99
CA PHE A 316 2.09 -11.22 10.54
C PHE A 316 3.52 -11.47 10.07
N SER A 317 3.69 -12.13 8.92
CA SER A 317 5.01 -12.28 8.30
C SER A 317 5.39 -11.03 7.52
N LEU A 318 6.55 -10.45 7.84
CA LEU A 318 7.10 -9.27 7.18
C LEU A 318 7.38 -9.48 5.70
N LYS A 319 7.68 -10.73 5.28
CA LYS A 319 7.93 -11.11 3.88
C LYS A 319 6.77 -10.70 2.96
N TYR A 320 5.53 -10.95 3.37
CA TYR A 320 4.35 -10.56 2.58
C TYR A 320 4.10 -9.05 2.63
N LEU A 321 4.26 -8.42 3.80
CA LEU A 321 4.05 -6.98 3.96
C LEU A 321 5.06 -6.14 3.14
N VAL A 322 6.32 -6.58 3.05
CA VAL A 322 7.35 -5.97 2.18
C VAL A 322 6.99 -6.10 0.69
N ASN A 323 6.30 -7.18 0.29
CA ASN A 323 5.78 -7.30 -1.07
C ASN A 323 4.57 -6.39 -1.31
N PHE A 324 3.61 -6.33 -0.38
CA PHE A 324 2.44 -5.44 -0.50
C PHE A 324 2.86 -3.96 -0.57
N ALA A 325 3.90 -3.56 0.16
CA ALA A 325 4.47 -2.22 0.14
C ALA A 325 4.92 -1.72 -1.25
N LYS A 326 5.12 -2.60 -2.23
CA LYS A 326 5.47 -2.23 -3.62
C LYS A 326 4.31 -1.50 -4.33
N SER A 327 3.08 -1.65 -3.84
CA SER A 327 1.91 -0.86 -4.25
C SER A 327 1.93 0.60 -3.76
N SER A 328 2.91 1.03 -2.95
CA SER A 328 3.17 2.46 -2.70
C SER A 328 3.47 3.27 -3.98
N SER A 329 3.82 2.59 -5.08
CA SER A 329 3.95 3.20 -6.40
C SER A 329 2.61 3.55 -7.07
N LEU A 330 1.51 2.91 -6.68
CA LEU A 330 0.16 3.13 -7.20
C LEU A 330 -0.60 4.22 -6.42
N SER A 331 -0.42 4.25 -5.09
CA SER A 331 -1.09 5.21 -4.21
C SER A 331 -0.18 5.71 -3.10
N ASN A 332 -0.26 7.01 -2.81
CA ASN A 332 0.47 7.68 -1.73
C ASN A 332 -0.08 7.33 -0.33
N ILE A 333 -1.25 6.71 -0.25
CA ILE A 333 -1.94 6.34 0.98
C ILE A 333 -2.11 4.81 1.00
N VAL A 334 -1.91 4.21 2.17
CA VAL A 334 -2.27 2.82 2.46
C VAL A 334 -3.28 2.76 3.59
N GLN A 335 -4.18 1.79 3.52
CA GLN A 335 -5.14 1.50 4.58
C GLN A 335 -4.99 0.07 5.06
N LEU A 336 -4.77 -0.10 6.37
CA LEU A 336 -4.73 -1.37 7.07
C LEU A 336 -6.06 -1.56 7.79
N MET A 337 -6.74 -2.68 7.54
CA MET A 337 -7.98 -3.07 8.19
C MET A 337 -7.77 -4.40 8.92
N LEU A 338 -8.03 -4.41 10.23
CA LEU A 338 -7.71 -5.52 11.14
C LEU A 338 -8.89 -5.81 12.08
N SER A 339 -9.09 -7.08 12.38
CA SER A 339 -9.93 -7.61 13.47
C SER A 339 -9.35 -8.97 13.87
N ASN A 340 -9.48 -9.36 15.13
CA ASN A 340 -8.73 -10.48 15.70
C ASN A 340 -9.04 -11.85 15.04
N ASP A 341 -10.25 -12.02 14.49
CA ASP A 341 -10.75 -13.29 13.94
C ASP A 341 -10.57 -13.42 12.40
N VAL A 342 -10.00 -12.42 11.71
CA VAL A 342 -10.00 -12.34 10.23
C VAL A 342 -8.66 -11.87 9.64
N PRO A 343 -8.37 -12.17 8.36
CA PRO A 343 -7.16 -11.72 7.68
C PRO A 343 -7.00 -10.19 7.70
N LEU A 344 -5.76 -9.73 7.87
CA LEU A 344 -5.37 -8.32 7.64
C LEU A 344 -5.65 -7.97 6.19
N LEU A 345 -6.43 -6.92 5.97
CA LEU A 345 -6.65 -6.32 4.66
C LEU A 345 -5.79 -5.05 4.50
N VAL A 346 -4.85 -5.09 3.55
CA VAL A 346 -4.06 -3.94 3.11
C VAL A 346 -4.63 -3.43 1.78
N SER A 347 -5.27 -2.26 1.80
CA SER A 347 -5.88 -1.62 0.62
C SER A 347 -5.05 -0.43 0.15
N TYR A 348 -4.78 -0.38 -1.15
CA TYR A 348 -4.28 0.80 -1.87
C TYR A 348 -5.31 1.20 -2.93
N GLU A 349 -5.94 2.35 -2.74
CA GLU A 349 -6.92 2.91 -3.66
C GLU A 349 -6.24 3.94 -4.57
N PHE A 350 -6.51 3.88 -5.87
CA PHE A 350 -5.96 4.78 -6.88
C PHE A 350 -7.09 5.19 -7.84
N GLY A 351 -6.92 6.31 -8.58
CA GLY A 351 -8.04 7.00 -9.26
C GLY A 351 -8.82 6.23 -10.34
N GLN A 352 -8.49 4.97 -10.58
CA GLN A 352 -9.18 4.07 -11.52
C GLN A 352 -9.36 2.63 -11.01
N GLY A 353 -9.30 2.43 -9.68
CA GLY A 353 -9.49 1.11 -9.08
C GLY A 353 -8.82 0.94 -7.72
N HIS A 354 -8.59 -0.30 -7.33
CA HIS A 354 -7.90 -0.64 -6.10
C HIS A 354 -7.13 -1.95 -6.20
N ILE A 355 -6.09 -2.05 -5.38
CA ILE A 355 -5.41 -3.32 -5.08
C ILE A 355 -5.50 -3.58 -3.58
N ARG A 356 -6.01 -4.78 -3.26
CA ARG A 356 -6.29 -5.27 -1.91
C ARG A 356 -5.53 -6.55 -1.68
N TYR A 357 -4.77 -6.61 -0.60
CA TYR A 357 -4.07 -7.80 -0.16
C TYR A 357 -4.68 -8.29 1.15
N TYR A 358 -5.04 -9.55 1.22
CA TYR A 358 -5.51 -10.24 2.41
C TYR A 358 -4.39 -11.14 2.91
N LEU A 359 -4.06 -11.09 4.20
CA LEU A 359 -3.00 -11.89 4.80
C LEU A 359 -3.49 -12.51 6.10
N ALA A 360 -3.46 -13.84 6.19
CA ALA A 360 -3.78 -14.54 7.42
C ALA A 360 -2.77 -14.18 8.53
N PRO A 361 -3.22 -13.97 9.79
CA PRO A 361 -2.31 -13.80 10.91
C PRO A 361 -1.52 -15.09 11.15
N LYS A 362 -0.28 -14.95 11.62
CA LYS A 362 0.42 -16.02 12.33
C LYS A 362 -0.31 -16.24 13.65
N ILE A 363 -1.06 -17.33 13.74
CA ILE A 363 -1.48 -17.91 15.02
C ILE A 363 -0.19 -18.19 15.82
N GLY A 364 -0.13 -17.71 17.05
CA GLY A 364 0.93 -18.11 17.98
C GLY A 364 0.57 -19.43 18.64
N ASP A 365 1.57 -20.28 18.89
CA ASP A 365 1.40 -21.44 19.76
C ASP A 365 1.17 -20.93 21.21
N GLU A 366 -0.04 -21.13 21.74
CA GLU A 366 -0.41 -20.90 23.17
C GLU A 366 -0.06 -22.10 24.07
#